data_AF-A0A7K1H496-F1
#
_entry.id   AF-A0A7K1H496-F1
#
_cell.length_a   1.000
_cell.length_b   1.000
_cell.length_c   1.000
_cell.angle_alpha   90.00
_cell.angle_beta   90.00
_cell.angle_gamma   90.00
#
_symmetry.space_group_name_H-M   'P 1'
#
loop_
_entity.id
_entity.type
_entity.pdbx_description
1 polymer ?
#
loop_
_entity_poly.entity_id
_entity_poly.type
_entity_poly.pdbx_seq_one_letter_code
_entity_poly.pdbx_strand_id
1 'polypeptide(L)'
;MSTTVRTRASAAGLALLLAVAGCAESDRGGTVTADQSPTAPGGSPTASPGDAPADDTAAGQPPSGRTGQTLSPTEPPLIGTPTAPPSHPTELRKANVLAGRLSRGGSGPCYTLVTDDGREYALHGRDKGTFATGTWVRVTTAAATTEVDCDGPGIPVDIIKILPVG
;
A
#
# COMPACT_ATOMS: atom_id res chain seq x y z
N MET A 1 -33.08 14.96 50.74
CA MET A 1 -34.49 14.62 50.47
C MET A 1 -34.63 14.39 48.96
N SER A 2 -34.96 13.15 48.61
CA SER A 2 -35.56 12.65 47.35
C SER A 2 -34.81 12.79 46.02
N THR A 3 -34.05 11.72 45.70
CA THR A 3 -33.67 11.23 44.37
C THR A 3 -34.91 10.77 43.57
N THR A 4 -34.90 10.89 42.23
CA THR A 4 -35.88 10.20 41.37
C THR A 4 -35.19 9.60 40.15
N VAL A 5 -35.06 8.27 40.18
CA VAL A 5 -34.65 7.40 39.07
C VAL A 5 -35.91 7.03 38.27
N ARG A 6 -35.91 7.23 36.94
CA ARG A 6 -36.99 6.75 36.06
C ARG A 6 -36.54 5.50 35.31
N THR A 7 -36.86 4.36 35.91
CA THR A 7 -36.82 3.03 35.32
C THR A 7 -37.98 2.87 34.34
N ARG A 8 -37.73 2.47 33.08
CA ARG A 8 -38.77 1.92 32.20
C ARG A 8 -38.44 0.46 31.90
N ALA A 9 -39.04 -0.42 32.69
CA ALA A 9 -39.17 -1.83 32.38
C ALA A 9 -40.33 -2.00 31.39
N SER A 10 -40.12 -2.74 30.31
CA SER A 10 -41.19 -3.36 29.52
C SER A 10 -40.88 -4.86 29.46
N ALA A 11 -41.73 -5.63 30.11
CA ALA A 11 -41.64 -7.07 30.27
C ALA A 11 -42.33 -7.82 29.12
N ALA A 12 -41.84 -9.04 28.88
CA ALA A 12 -42.50 -10.19 28.24
C ALA A 12 -43.00 -10.01 26.80
N GLY A 13 -42.74 -10.90 25.85
CA GLY A 13 -42.20 -12.25 25.85
C GLY A 13 -42.79 -12.97 24.64
N LEU A 14 -42.02 -13.81 23.95
CA LEU A 14 -42.49 -15.07 23.37
C LEU A 14 -41.29 -15.85 22.85
N ALA A 15 -41.13 -17.07 23.36
CA ALA A 15 -40.22 -18.06 22.81
C ALA A 15 -40.80 -18.65 21.52
N LEU A 16 -39.96 -18.88 20.52
CA LEU A 16 -40.17 -19.95 19.54
C LEU A 16 -38.82 -20.61 19.23
N LEU A 17 -38.70 -21.86 19.64
CA LEU A 17 -37.67 -22.81 19.23
C LEU A 17 -37.98 -23.31 17.82
N LEU A 18 -36.99 -23.31 16.93
CA LEU A 18 -36.89 -24.29 15.83
C LEU A 18 -35.42 -24.50 15.49
N ALA A 19 -34.95 -25.70 15.79
CA ALA A 19 -33.67 -26.25 15.40
C ALA A 19 -33.68 -26.63 13.92
N VAL A 20 -32.62 -26.28 13.19
CA VAL A 20 -32.24 -26.99 11.96
C VAL A 20 -30.76 -27.32 12.08
N ALA A 21 -30.49 -28.62 12.12
CA ALA A 21 -29.17 -29.21 12.05
C ALA A 21 -28.53 -28.92 10.68
N GLY A 22 -27.21 -28.70 10.67
CA GLY A 22 -26.42 -28.54 9.46
C GLY A 22 -24.93 -28.62 9.77
N CYS A 23 -24.45 -29.81 10.12
CA CYS A 23 -23.03 -30.16 10.09
C CYS A 23 -22.66 -30.66 8.68
N ALA A 24 -21.65 -30.06 8.07
CA ALA A 24 -20.67 -30.66 7.13
C ALA A 24 -19.75 -29.50 6.69
N GLU A 25 -18.58 -29.32 7.30
CA GLU A 25 -17.33 -30.02 6.95
C GLU A 25 -17.11 -30.11 5.43
N SER A 26 -16.18 -29.31 4.93
CA SER A 26 -15.50 -29.58 3.66
C SER A 26 -14.07 -29.11 3.80
N ASP A 27 -13.31 -29.96 4.48
CA ASP A 27 -11.90 -30.15 4.23
C ASP A 27 -11.73 -30.57 2.75
N ARG A 28 -11.11 -29.71 1.95
CA ARG A 28 -10.41 -30.14 0.73
C ARG A 28 -9.03 -29.50 0.73
N GLY A 29 -8.14 -30.13 1.49
CA GLY A 29 -6.76 -30.27 1.05
C GLY A 29 -6.73 -30.81 -0.38
N GLY A 30 -6.31 -29.96 -1.32
CA GLY A 30 -5.99 -30.32 -2.69
C GLY A 30 -4.51 -30.03 -2.93
N THR A 31 -3.66 -30.89 -2.41
CA THR A 31 -2.22 -30.91 -2.72
C THR A 31 -1.96 -31.50 -4.10
N VAL A 32 -1.03 -30.84 -4.81
CA VAL A 32 -0.17 -31.30 -5.91
C VAL A 32 -0.81 -31.62 -7.27
N THR A 33 -0.41 -30.87 -8.31
CA THR A 33 0.25 -31.44 -9.50
C THR A 33 1.18 -30.36 -10.09
N ALA A 34 2.42 -30.35 -9.61
CA ALA A 34 3.55 -29.97 -10.44
C ALA A 34 4.01 -31.28 -11.11
N ASP A 35 3.96 -31.31 -12.44
CA ASP A 35 4.96 -31.84 -13.37
C ASP A 35 4.28 -32.00 -14.74
N GLN A 36 4.85 -31.39 -15.77
CA GLN A 36 5.19 -32.06 -17.04
C GLN A 36 6.15 -31.13 -17.80
N SER A 37 7.43 -31.48 -17.67
CA SER A 37 8.55 -31.09 -18.53
C SER A 37 8.46 -31.80 -19.92
N PRO A 38 9.47 -31.75 -20.80
CA PRO A 38 9.69 -30.79 -21.89
C PRO A 38 9.50 -31.42 -23.29
N THR A 39 9.22 -30.61 -24.33
CA THR A 39 9.39 -31.05 -25.74
C THR A 39 10.05 -29.96 -26.57
N ALA A 40 11.33 -30.16 -26.88
CA ALA A 40 11.98 -29.60 -28.06
C ALA A 40 12.06 -30.70 -29.13
N PRO A 41 11.83 -30.35 -30.40
CA PRO A 41 12.86 -30.55 -31.43
C PRO A 41 12.99 -29.26 -32.27
N GLY A 42 14.18 -28.74 -32.53
CA GLY A 42 15.13 -29.35 -33.46
C GLY A 42 15.07 -28.56 -34.77
N GLY A 43 16.06 -27.69 -35.00
CA GLY A 43 16.18 -26.88 -36.21
C GLY A 43 17.50 -26.13 -36.27
N SER A 44 18.57 -26.84 -36.63
CA SER A 44 19.83 -26.23 -37.09
C SER A 44 19.70 -25.83 -38.57
N PRO A 45 20.25 -24.68 -38.97
CA PRO A 45 20.81 -24.54 -40.31
C PRO A 45 22.34 -24.47 -40.25
N THR A 46 22.98 -25.48 -40.84
CA THR A 46 24.38 -25.47 -41.27
C THR A 46 24.41 -25.45 -42.79
N ALA A 47 25.07 -24.43 -43.37
CA ALA A 47 25.80 -24.39 -44.66
C ALA A 47 25.89 -22.91 -45.09
N SER A 48 26.98 -22.33 -45.60
CA SER A 48 28.35 -22.76 -45.89
C SER A 48 29.17 -21.48 -46.20
N PRO A 49 30.50 -21.55 -46.35
CA PRO A 49 31.41 -20.41 -46.34
C PRO A 49 31.44 -19.64 -47.67
N GLY A 50 31.53 -18.31 -47.60
CA GLY A 50 31.66 -17.46 -48.77
C GLY A 50 32.43 -16.18 -48.44
N ASP A 51 33.63 -16.10 -49.01
CA ASP A 51 34.41 -14.91 -49.34
C ASP A 51 34.70 -13.86 -48.25
N ALA A 52 35.90 -13.97 -47.69
CA ALA A 52 36.63 -12.84 -47.14
C ALA A 52 37.32 -12.06 -48.28
N PRO A 53 37.09 -10.74 -48.43
CA PRO A 53 38.02 -9.87 -49.11
C PRO A 53 39.09 -9.39 -48.13
N ALA A 54 40.33 -9.58 -48.58
CA ALA A 54 41.62 -9.01 -48.20
C ALA A 54 41.67 -7.92 -47.11
N ASP A 55 42.64 -8.14 -46.21
CA ASP A 55 43.55 -7.15 -45.64
C ASP A 55 43.34 -5.69 -46.10
N ASP A 56 42.74 -4.89 -45.22
CA ASP A 56 43.11 -3.50 -45.06
C ASP A 56 43.73 -3.33 -43.68
N THR A 57 45.01 -3.70 -43.56
CA THR A 57 45.89 -3.15 -42.53
C THR A 57 46.10 -1.67 -42.87
N ALA A 58 45.06 -0.86 -42.66
CA ALA A 58 45.22 0.56 -42.46
C ALA A 58 45.82 0.72 -41.06
N ALA A 59 47.14 0.66 -40.98
CA ALA A 59 47.89 1.21 -39.86
C ALA A 59 47.64 2.73 -39.84
N GLY A 60 46.47 3.13 -39.33
CA GLY A 60 46.14 4.49 -38.97
C GLY A 60 47.05 4.88 -37.82
N GLN A 61 48.23 5.41 -38.15
CA GLN A 61 49.13 5.98 -37.16
C GLN A 61 48.36 7.10 -36.44
N PRO A 62 48.20 7.04 -35.11
CA PRO A 62 47.56 8.13 -34.38
C PRO A 62 48.36 9.41 -34.61
N PRO A 63 47.71 10.59 -34.70
CA PRO A 63 48.42 11.84 -34.88
C PRO A 63 49.45 12.03 -33.76
N SER A 64 50.73 12.07 -34.14
CA SER A 64 51.86 12.36 -33.26
C SER A 64 51.74 13.80 -32.76
N GLY A 65 51.15 13.99 -31.59
CA GLY A 65 50.93 15.33 -31.05
C GLY A 65 50.12 15.41 -29.76
N ARG A 66 49.41 14.35 -29.36
CA ARG A 66 48.90 14.26 -27.99
C ARG A 66 50.05 13.79 -27.10
N THR A 67 50.88 14.72 -26.66
CA THR A 67 51.80 14.47 -25.53
C THR A 67 50.95 13.81 -24.45
N GLY A 68 51.34 12.58 -24.09
CA GLY A 68 50.63 11.73 -23.16
C GLY A 68 50.74 12.26 -21.74
N GLN A 69 50.27 13.48 -21.49
CA GLN A 69 49.94 13.91 -20.15
C GLN A 69 48.64 13.21 -19.79
N THR A 70 48.80 11.99 -19.28
CA THR A 70 47.78 11.30 -18.51
C THR A 70 47.40 12.25 -17.38
N LEU A 71 46.18 12.78 -17.40
CA LEU A 71 45.65 13.50 -16.25
C LEU A 71 45.78 12.59 -15.04
N SER A 72 46.47 13.05 -14.00
CA SER A 72 46.58 12.27 -12.77
C SER A 72 45.17 12.05 -12.22
N PRO A 73 44.79 10.81 -11.86
CA PRO A 73 43.51 10.57 -11.23
C PRO A 73 43.43 11.37 -9.93
N THR A 74 42.47 12.30 -9.85
CA THR A 74 42.11 12.91 -8.57
C THR A 74 41.27 11.91 -7.79
N GLU A 75 41.73 11.52 -6.61
CA GLU A 75 40.97 10.63 -5.73
C GLU A 75 39.69 11.33 -5.25
N PRO A 76 38.50 10.75 -5.47
CA PRO A 76 37.25 11.33 -4.98
C PRO A 76 37.28 11.40 -3.44
N PRO A 77 36.66 12.43 -2.83
CA PRO A 77 36.55 12.49 -1.39
C PRO A 77 35.81 11.25 -0.87
N LEU A 78 36.39 10.60 0.14
CA LEU A 78 35.77 9.45 0.80
C LEU A 78 34.61 9.93 1.68
N ILE A 79 33.38 9.63 1.31
CA ILE A 79 32.22 9.81 2.19
C ILE A 79 32.21 8.65 3.19
N GLY A 80 32.45 8.96 4.46
CA GLY A 80 32.49 7.97 5.54
C GLY A 80 31.14 7.28 5.77
N THR A 81 31.19 6.07 6.31
CA THR A 81 30.00 5.32 6.74
C THR A 81 29.43 5.94 8.03
N PRO A 82 28.10 6.02 8.20
CA PRO A 82 27.51 6.50 9.45
C PRO A 82 28.03 5.71 10.64
N THR A 83 28.51 6.42 11.68
CA THR A 83 29.08 5.80 12.89
C THR A 83 28.03 5.42 13.93
N ALA A 84 26.78 5.82 13.73
CA ALA A 84 25.67 5.50 14.60
C ALA A 84 24.34 5.39 13.82
N PRO A 85 23.37 4.60 14.31
CA PRO A 85 22.00 4.61 13.81
C PRO A 85 21.35 6.00 13.93
N PRO A 86 20.38 6.35 13.06
CA PRO A 86 19.67 7.62 13.15
C PRO A 86 18.86 7.71 14.45
N SER A 87 18.96 8.85 15.15
CA SER A 87 18.25 9.10 16.42
C SER A 87 16.77 9.49 16.24
N HIS A 88 16.34 9.77 15.01
CA HIS A 88 14.97 10.16 14.68
C HIS A 88 14.47 9.32 13.49
N PRO A 89 13.15 9.12 13.36
CA PRO A 89 12.58 8.53 12.16
C PRO A 89 13.05 9.30 10.93
N THR A 90 13.48 8.58 9.90
CA THR A 90 13.75 9.16 8.58
C THR A 90 12.48 9.73 7.94
N GLU A 91 11.31 9.24 8.36
CA GLU A 91 10.00 9.74 7.96
C GLU A 91 9.27 10.36 9.16
N LEU A 92 9.18 11.70 9.18
CA LEU A 92 8.34 12.41 10.16
C LEU A 92 6.88 12.44 9.67
N ARG A 93 6.00 11.70 10.35
CA ARG A 93 4.56 11.76 10.08
C ARG A 93 3.92 12.91 10.85
N LYS A 94 3.11 13.71 10.16
CA LYS A 94 2.27 14.72 10.81
C LYS A 94 1.20 14.01 11.65
N ALA A 95 1.08 14.37 12.93
CA ALA A 95 0.14 13.73 13.85
C ALA A 95 -1.33 13.84 13.41
N ASN A 96 -1.67 14.84 12.59
CA ASN A 96 -3.01 15.08 12.07
C ASN A 96 -3.24 14.54 10.66
N VAL A 97 -2.39 13.62 10.18
CA VAL A 97 -2.55 12.97 8.89
C VAL A 97 -2.73 11.47 9.11
N LEU A 98 -3.88 10.97 8.71
CA LEU A 98 -4.23 9.56 8.69
C LEU A 98 -4.11 9.04 7.26
N ALA A 99 -3.66 7.80 7.12
CA ALA A 99 -3.68 7.07 5.86
C ALA A 99 -4.31 5.70 6.15
N GLY A 100 -5.23 5.28 5.29
CA GLY A 100 -5.99 4.08 5.53
C GLY A 100 -6.98 3.77 4.42
N ARG A 101 -7.73 2.70 4.63
CA ARG A 101 -8.77 2.23 3.73
C ARG A 101 -10.14 2.58 4.30
N LEU A 102 -11.04 3.10 3.47
CA LEU A 102 -12.41 3.36 3.89
C LEU A 102 -13.17 2.03 4.08
N SER A 103 -13.58 1.70 5.30
CA SER A 103 -14.52 0.60 5.57
C SER A 103 -15.97 1.01 5.29
N ARG A 104 -16.26 2.31 5.36
CA ARG A 104 -17.52 2.92 4.93
C ARG A 104 -17.25 4.17 4.10
N GLY A 105 -17.55 4.09 2.80
CA GLY A 105 -17.56 5.23 1.89
C GLY A 105 -18.97 5.80 1.65
N GLY A 106 -19.09 6.67 0.66
CA GLY A 106 -20.34 7.29 0.24
C GLY A 106 -20.13 8.70 -0.28
N SER A 107 -21.23 9.40 -0.53
CA SER A 107 -21.27 10.84 -0.85
C SER A 107 -21.63 11.70 0.36
N GLY A 108 -21.96 11.06 1.49
CA GLY A 108 -22.42 11.70 2.71
C GLY A 108 -21.27 12.25 3.53
N PRO A 109 -21.56 13.07 4.55
CA PRO A 109 -20.52 13.69 5.36
C PRO A 109 -19.80 12.69 6.28
N CYS A 110 -20.26 11.44 6.32
CA CYS A 110 -19.77 10.43 7.24
C CYS A 110 -19.05 9.32 6.48
N TYR A 111 -17.84 9.01 6.95
CA TYR A 111 -16.99 7.94 6.43
C TYR A 111 -16.37 7.19 7.60
N THR A 112 -15.97 5.94 7.37
CA THR A 112 -15.21 5.16 8.36
C THR A 112 -13.89 4.76 7.74
N LEU A 113 -12.79 5.10 8.42
CA LEU A 113 -11.42 4.84 7.97
C LEU A 113 -10.77 3.81 8.90
N VAL A 114 -10.12 2.81 8.32
CA VAL A 114 -9.24 1.87 9.03
C VAL A 114 -7.81 2.14 8.60
N THR A 115 -6.95 2.51 9.53
CA THR A 115 -5.52 2.72 9.29
C THR A 115 -4.75 1.40 9.27
N ASP A 116 -3.51 1.40 8.79
CA ASP A 116 -2.70 0.18 8.63
C ASP A 116 -2.42 -0.58 9.95
N ASP A 117 -2.45 0.14 11.08
CA ASP A 117 -2.34 -0.40 12.44
C ASP A 117 -3.68 -0.93 12.99
N GLY A 118 -4.73 -0.95 12.17
CA GLY A 118 -6.06 -1.48 12.51
C GLY A 118 -6.93 -0.52 13.33
N ARG A 119 -6.51 0.72 13.54
CA ARG A 119 -7.33 1.71 14.27
C ARG A 119 -8.45 2.23 13.38
N GLU A 120 -9.63 2.29 13.96
CA GLU A 120 -10.83 2.81 13.28
C GLU A 120 -11.10 4.27 13.67
N TYR A 121 -11.46 5.07 12.67
CA TYR A 121 -11.82 6.48 12.82
C TYR A 121 -13.18 6.74 12.18
N ALA A 122 -14.05 7.37 12.94
CA ALA A 122 -15.31 7.93 12.44
C ALA A 122 -15.02 9.34 11.92
N LEU A 123 -15.03 9.47 10.59
CA LEU A 123 -14.70 10.71 9.92
C LEU A 123 -15.97 11.49 9.59
N HIS A 124 -16.02 12.74 10.04
CA HIS A 124 -17.10 13.66 9.70
C HIS A 124 -16.58 14.84 8.86
N GLY A 125 -17.25 15.17 7.76
CA GLY A 125 -16.93 16.33 6.95
C GLY A 125 -17.90 16.51 5.79
N ARG A 126 -18.54 17.67 5.74
CA ARG A 126 -19.42 18.05 4.62
C ARG A 126 -18.62 18.37 3.37
N ASP A 127 -19.20 18.08 2.21
CA ASP A 127 -18.68 18.47 0.89
C ASP A 127 -17.25 17.98 0.62
N LYS A 128 -16.91 16.80 1.14
CA LYS A 128 -15.58 16.19 0.96
C LYS A 128 -15.45 15.34 -0.30
N GLY A 129 -16.56 15.10 -0.99
CA GLY A 129 -16.63 14.33 -2.22
C GLY A 129 -17.24 12.94 -2.02
N THR A 130 -17.21 12.14 -3.07
CA THR A 130 -17.73 10.77 -3.06
C THR A 130 -16.57 9.81 -3.13
N PHE A 131 -16.48 8.92 -2.13
CA PHE A 131 -15.45 7.88 -2.07
C PHE A 131 -16.11 6.52 -1.96
N ALA A 132 -15.65 5.54 -2.73
CA ALA A 132 -16.16 4.19 -2.61
C ALA A 132 -15.65 3.53 -1.32
N THR A 133 -16.42 2.57 -0.79
CA THR A 133 -15.90 1.66 0.22
C THR A 133 -14.70 0.90 -0.36
N GLY A 134 -13.65 0.76 0.43
CA GLY A 134 -12.41 0.11 0.06
C GLY A 134 -11.38 1.04 -0.61
N THR A 135 -11.72 2.31 -0.87
CA THR A 135 -10.76 3.29 -1.39
C THR A 135 -9.69 3.59 -0.35
N TRP A 136 -8.44 3.64 -0.80
CA TRP A 136 -7.31 4.15 -0.01
C TRP A 136 -7.29 5.66 -0.05
N VAL A 137 -7.20 6.29 1.12
CA VAL A 137 -7.25 7.74 1.24
C VAL A 137 -6.19 8.24 2.21
N ARG A 138 -5.76 9.48 1.99
CA ARG A 138 -5.01 10.29 2.94
C ARG A 138 -5.92 11.39 3.47
N VAL A 139 -6.07 11.44 4.78
CA VAL A 139 -6.99 12.35 5.48
C VAL A 139 -6.21 13.27 6.40
N THR A 140 -6.40 14.58 6.27
CA THR A 140 -5.96 15.55 7.26
C THR A 140 -7.12 15.85 8.19
N THR A 141 -6.89 15.71 9.50
CA THR A 141 -7.95 15.77 10.51
C THR A 141 -7.79 16.95 11.47
N ALA A 142 -8.89 17.29 12.12
CA ALA A 142 -8.96 18.11 13.32
C ALA A 142 -9.64 17.29 14.43
N ALA A 143 -9.56 17.80 15.67
CA ALA A 143 -10.43 17.32 16.74
C ALA A 143 -11.90 17.51 16.32
N ALA A 144 -12.78 16.58 16.69
CA ALA A 144 -14.20 16.71 16.43
C ALA A 144 -14.76 17.96 17.10
N THR A 145 -15.35 18.86 16.31
CA THR A 145 -15.92 20.15 16.74
C THR A 145 -17.43 20.07 16.96
N THR A 146 -18.07 19.08 16.35
CA THR A 146 -19.50 18.83 16.50
C THR A 146 -19.71 17.40 16.92
N GLU A 147 -20.62 17.18 17.85
CA GLU A 147 -21.05 15.86 18.33
C GLU A 147 -21.99 15.23 17.28
N VAL A 148 -21.54 15.22 16.01
CA VAL A 148 -22.24 14.51 14.93
C VAL A 148 -21.82 13.06 15.04
N ASP A 149 -22.76 12.23 15.48
CA ASP A 149 -22.57 10.79 15.46
C ASP A 149 -22.75 10.29 14.03
N CYS A 150 -21.69 9.74 13.46
CA CYS A 150 -21.70 9.19 12.10
C CYS A 150 -22.23 7.75 12.04
N ASP A 151 -22.90 7.27 13.10
CA ASP A 151 -23.41 5.91 13.29
C ASP A 151 -22.34 4.85 12.93
N GLY A 152 -21.08 5.18 13.21
CA GLY A 152 -19.91 4.43 12.77
C GLY A 152 -18.96 4.20 13.94
N PRO A 153 -18.36 3.00 14.05
CA PRO A 153 -17.38 2.75 15.09
C PRO A 153 -16.12 3.60 14.87
N GLY A 154 -15.38 3.81 15.96
CA GLY A 154 -14.05 4.42 15.92
C GLY A 154 -13.94 5.78 16.59
N ILE A 155 -12.75 6.37 16.49
CA ILE A 155 -12.41 7.64 17.13
C ILE A 155 -13.00 8.78 16.28
N PRO A 156 -13.86 9.65 16.85
CA PRO A 156 -14.48 10.74 16.10
C PRO A 156 -13.47 11.84 15.78
N VAL A 157 -13.39 12.23 14.51
CA VAL A 157 -12.53 13.32 14.02
C VAL A 157 -13.20 14.07 12.86
N ASP A 158 -12.89 15.35 12.74
CA ASP A 158 -13.36 16.16 11.60
C ASP A 158 -12.35 16.12 10.45
N ILE A 159 -12.87 16.04 9.22
CA ILE A 159 -12.09 16.07 7.99
C ILE A 159 -11.77 17.52 7.62
N ILE A 160 -10.49 17.87 7.65
CA ILE A 160 -10.00 19.09 6.98
C ILE A 160 -9.89 18.82 5.49
N LYS A 161 -9.21 17.73 5.12
CA LYS A 161 -8.95 17.35 3.72
C LYS A 161 -8.94 15.84 3.57
N ILE A 162 -9.45 15.33 2.45
CA ILE A 162 -9.37 13.92 2.07
C ILE A 162 -8.97 13.83 0.60
N LEU A 163 -8.07 12.91 0.27
CA LEU A 163 -7.59 12.66 -1.08
C LEU A 163 -7.45 11.14 -1.30
N PRO A 164 -7.80 10.61 -2.48
CA PRO A 164 -7.48 9.22 -2.80
C PRO A 164 -5.96 9.04 -2.90
N VAL A 165 -5.52 7.82 -2.61
CA VAL A 165 -4.14 7.34 -2.81
C VAL A 165 -4.19 6.31 -3.93
N GLY A 166 -3.79 6.73 -5.14
CA GLY A 166 -3.88 5.92 -6.36
C GLY A 166 -4.27 6.75 -7.57
#